data_AF-A0A9E3TWH3-F1
#
_entry.id   AF-A0A9E3TWH3-F1
#
_cell.length_a   1.000
_cell.length_b   1.000
_cell.length_c   1.000
_cell.angle_alpha   90.00
_cell.angle_beta   90.00
_cell.angle_gamma   90.00
#
_symmetry.space_group_name_H-M   'P 1'
#
loop_
_entity.id
_entity.type
_entity.pdbx_description
1 polymer ?
#
loop_
_entity_poly.entity_id
_entity_poly.type
_entity_poly.pdbx_seq_one_letter_code
_entity_poly.pdbx_strand_id
1 'polypeptide(L)'
;MIRLIIFLVVVAALGFAFAWVADRPGEVSLLWQGMRYETSLMVAVSAFVAIVAAIMIVWWAIMTVLRSPALMRRFFRNRRRDRGYYALSQGLIAAGSGDPYTARKLAQESRKLLGGEPLVELLDAQTLLLEGSHDKARDRFEHMLEEDDTKLVALRGLYLEAEREGAREAARHYAEEAVKAAPALAWAGNAMLKHQSAEGDWSGALATLESMRSAGTVDKSEAVRKRAVLLTAEAMAELQANPDKAAKLARADAPVLPQSPPR
;
A
#
# COMPACT_ATOMS: atom_id res chain seq x y z
N MET A 1 18.58 -29.51 -23.27
CA MET A 1 19.38 -30.04 -24.39
C MET A 1 19.07 -31.51 -24.71
N ILE A 2 18.98 -32.41 -23.71
CA ILE A 2 18.64 -33.85 -23.92
C ILE A 2 17.34 -34.07 -24.71
N ARG A 3 16.29 -33.26 -24.45
CA ARG A 3 15.00 -33.35 -25.18
C ARG A 3 15.13 -33.08 -26.69
N LEU A 4 16.05 -32.19 -27.09
CA LEU A 4 16.27 -31.85 -28.50
C LEU A 4 17.03 -32.97 -29.22
N ILE A 5 18.01 -33.59 -28.54
CA ILE A 5 18.78 -34.74 -29.07
C ILE A 5 17.86 -35.95 -29.27
N ILE A 6 17.02 -36.26 -28.28
CA ILE A 6 16.05 -37.37 -28.39
C ILE A 6 15.07 -37.11 -29.54
N PHE A 7 14.58 -35.87 -29.71
CA PHE A 7 13.71 -35.51 -30.82
C PHE A 7 14.41 -35.70 -32.18
N LEU A 8 15.66 -35.26 -32.32
CA LEU A 8 16.45 -35.41 -33.55
C LEU A 8 16.68 -36.88 -33.92
N VAL A 9 17.00 -37.72 -32.94
CA VAL A 9 17.19 -39.17 -33.14
C VAL A 9 15.88 -39.84 -33.58
N VAL A 10 14.75 -39.48 -32.98
CA VAL A 10 13.43 -40.02 -33.35
C VAL A 10 13.03 -39.60 -34.77
N VAL A 11 13.26 -38.33 -35.13
CA VAL A 11 12.97 -37.83 -36.49
C VAL A 11 13.86 -38.50 -37.53
N ALA A 12 15.16 -38.70 -37.25
CA ALA A 12 16.06 -39.41 -38.14
C ALA A 12 15.68 -40.89 -38.30
N ALA A 13 15.30 -41.57 -37.21
CA ALA A 13 14.83 -42.95 -37.24
C ALA A 13 13.52 -43.10 -38.02
N LEU A 14 12.58 -42.15 -37.88
CA LEU A 14 11.35 -42.10 -38.67
C LEU A 14 11.67 -41.88 -40.16
N GLY A 15 12.53 -40.91 -40.50
CA GLY A 15 12.94 -40.67 -41.88
C GLY A 15 13.58 -41.90 -42.52
N PHE A 16 14.40 -42.64 -41.77
CA PHE A 16 15.00 -43.90 -42.23
C PHE A 16 13.96 -45.00 -42.44
N ALA A 17 13.02 -45.17 -41.52
CA ALA A 17 11.91 -46.13 -41.67
C ALA A 17 11.05 -45.81 -42.90
N PHE A 18 10.82 -44.53 -43.20
CA PHE A 18 10.10 -44.10 -44.39
C PHE A 18 10.84 -44.39 -45.70
N ALA A 19 12.13 -44.08 -45.76
CA ALA A 19 12.95 -44.37 -46.93
C ALA A 19 12.98 -45.87 -47.22
N TRP A 20 13.15 -46.69 -46.17
CA TRP A 20 13.18 -48.14 -46.30
C TRP A 20 11.86 -48.74 -46.80
N VAL A 21 10.71 -48.15 -46.42
CA VAL A 21 9.39 -48.58 -46.90
C VAL A 21 9.10 -48.09 -48.32
N ALA A 22 9.60 -46.90 -48.69
CA ALA A 22 9.45 -46.35 -50.04
C ALA A 22 10.14 -47.23 -51.11
N ASP A 23 11.26 -47.86 -50.76
CA ASP A 23 12.03 -48.71 -51.66
C ASP A 23 11.43 -50.13 -51.85
N ARG A 24 10.31 -50.47 -51.18
CA ARG A 24 9.63 -51.76 -51.34
C ARG A 24 8.18 -51.59 -51.83
N PRO A 25 7.89 -51.83 -53.13
CA PRO A 25 6.53 -51.76 -53.64
C PRO A 25 5.71 -52.92 -53.07
N GLY A 26 4.72 -52.60 -52.24
CA GLY A 26 3.75 -53.54 -51.69
C GLY A 26 2.33 -52.96 -51.81
N GLU A 27 1.35 -53.83 -51.99
CA GLU A 27 -0.07 -53.48 -51.95
C GLU A 27 -0.62 -53.84 -50.57
N VAL A 28 -1.35 -52.92 -49.95
CA VAL A 28 -2.01 -53.17 -48.66
C VAL A 28 -3.50 -53.27 -48.92
N SER A 29 -4.05 -54.47 -48.81
CA SER A 29 -5.50 -54.69 -48.90
C SER A 29 -6.11 -54.61 -47.51
N LEU A 30 -7.01 -53.64 -47.29
CA LEU A 30 -7.74 -53.47 -46.05
C LEU A 30 -9.18 -53.98 -46.26
N LEU A 31 -9.56 -55.03 -45.53
CA LEU A 31 -10.92 -55.59 -45.56
C LEU A 31 -11.73 -54.92 -44.44
N TRP A 32 -12.64 -54.02 -44.81
CA TRP A 32 -13.49 -53.30 -43.87
C TRP A 32 -14.96 -53.50 -44.24
N GLN A 33 -15.77 -54.04 -43.32
CA GLN A 33 -17.20 -54.33 -43.54
C GLN A 33 -17.48 -55.13 -44.83
N GLY A 34 -16.60 -56.06 -45.19
CA GLY A 34 -16.74 -56.88 -46.41
C GLY A 34 -16.32 -56.20 -47.71
N MET A 35 -15.95 -54.92 -47.68
CA MET A 35 -15.39 -54.18 -48.81
C MET A 35 -13.86 -54.23 -48.75
N ARG A 36 -13.22 -54.61 -49.86
CA ARG A 36 -11.77 -54.62 -49.99
C ARG A 36 -11.32 -53.28 -50.57
N TYR A 37 -10.58 -52.52 -49.77
CA TYR A 37 -9.90 -51.31 -50.23
C TYR A 37 -8.44 -51.64 -50.48
N GLU A 38 -8.05 -51.65 -51.76
CA GLU A 38 -6.67 -51.83 -52.18
C GLU A 38 -6.02 -50.45 -52.32
N THR A 39 -5.04 -50.18 -51.45
CA THR A 39 -4.33 -48.91 -51.43
C THR A 39 -2.83 -49.18 -51.50
N SER A 40 -2.08 -48.29 -52.17
CA SER A 40 -0.62 -48.41 -52.22
C SER A 40 -0.03 -48.24 -50.82
N LEU A 41 1.03 -49.00 -50.51
CA LEU A 41 1.72 -48.93 -49.22
C LEU A 41 2.15 -47.50 -48.87
N MET A 42 2.52 -46.68 -49.86
CA MET A 42 2.92 -45.29 -49.67
C MET A 42 1.77 -44.39 -49.17
N VAL A 43 0.55 -44.60 -49.67
CA VAL A 43 -0.63 -43.85 -49.21
C VAL A 43 -1.04 -44.30 -47.80
N ALA A 44 -0.98 -45.60 -47.51
CA ALA A 44 -1.26 -46.12 -46.17
C ALA A 44 -0.29 -45.58 -45.11
N VAL A 45 1.01 -45.56 -45.44
CA VAL A 45 2.07 -45.09 -44.53
C VAL A 45 2.01 -43.57 -44.32
N SER A 46 1.77 -42.80 -45.39
CA SER A 46 1.62 -41.34 -45.27
C SER A 46 0.37 -40.94 -44.47
N ALA A 47 -0.76 -41.62 -44.67
CA ALA A 47 -1.96 -41.42 -43.86
C ALA A 47 -1.73 -41.76 -42.39
N PHE A 48 -1.04 -42.87 -42.11
CA PHE A 48 -0.69 -43.25 -40.74
C PHE A 48 0.14 -42.17 -40.04
N VAL A 49 1.14 -41.62 -40.71
CA VAL A 49 1.98 -40.57 -40.12
C VAL A 49 1.27 -39.24 -40.00
N ALA A 50 0.39 -38.88 -40.92
CA ALA A 50 -0.47 -37.72 -40.77
C ALA A 50 -1.36 -37.83 -39.51
N ILE A 51 -1.89 -39.03 -39.22
CA ILE A 51 -2.68 -39.29 -38.01
C ILE A 51 -1.80 -39.17 -36.76
N VAL A 52 -0.61 -39.78 -36.75
CA VAL A 52 0.32 -39.69 -35.62
C VAL A 52 0.73 -38.23 -35.36
N ALA A 53 1.03 -37.47 -36.41
CA ALA A 53 1.36 -36.05 -36.32
C ALA A 53 0.19 -35.23 -35.77
N ALA A 54 -1.04 -35.49 -36.23
CA ALA A 54 -2.25 -34.84 -35.72
C ALA A 54 -2.44 -35.13 -34.22
N ILE A 55 -2.30 -36.38 -33.79
CA ILE A 55 -2.39 -36.77 -32.38
C ILE A 55 -1.30 -36.07 -31.55
N MET A 56 -0.07 -35.98 -32.05
CA MET A 56 1.02 -35.28 -31.37
C MET A 56 0.75 -33.78 -31.22
N ILE A 57 0.21 -33.12 -32.27
CA ILE A 57 -0.15 -31.70 -32.22
C ILE A 57 -1.27 -31.47 -31.21
N VAL A 58 -2.32 -32.31 -31.24
CA VAL A 58 -3.44 -32.24 -30.29
C VAL A 58 -2.95 -32.45 -28.86
N TRP A 59 -2.10 -33.46 -28.63
CA TRP A 59 -1.50 -33.73 -27.32
C TRP A 59 -0.62 -32.57 -26.85
N TRP A 60 0.23 -32.02 -27.71
CA TRP A 60 1.05 -30.86 -27.40
C TRP A 60 0.20 -29.63 -27.06
N ALA A 61 -0.88 -29.37 -27.80
CA ALA A 61 -1.79 -28.27 -27.53
C ALA A 61 -2.49 -28.44 -26.18
N ILE A 62 -3.07 -29.62 -25.91
CA ILE A 62 -3.69 -29.96 -24.62
C ILE A 62 -2.67 -29.78 -23.48
N MET A 63 -1.47 -30.33 -23.64
CA MET A 63 -0.45 -30.26 -22.59
C MET A 63 0.10 -28.86 -22.40
N THR A 64 0.14 -28.02 -23.44
CA THR A 64 0.56 -26.61 -23.34
C THR A 64 -0.50 -25.77 -22.61
N VAL A 65 -1.78 -26.01 -22.89
CA VAL A 65 -2.89 -25.36 -22.18
C VAL A 65 -2.94 -25.80 -20.72
N LEU A 66 -2.78 -27.09 -20.43
CA LEU A 66 -2.82 -27.63 -19.07
C LEU A 66 -1.52 -27.38 -18.26
N ARG A 67 -0.34 -27.40 -18.89
CA ARG A 67 0.96 -27.16 -18.24
C ARG A 67 1.45 -25.72 -18.31
N SER A 68 0.65 -24.76 -18.77
CA SER A 68 0.97 -23.33 -18.64
C SER A 68 0.18 -22.65 -17.50
N PRO A 69 0.32 -23.09 -16.23
CA PRO A 69 -0.21 -22.32 -15.10
C PRO A 69 0.54 -20.98 -14.95
N ALA A 70 1.68 -20.78 -15.64
CA ALA A 70 2.45 -19.54 -15.57
C ALA A 70 1.72 -18.33 -16.21
N LEU A 71 1.00 -18.52 -17.32
CA LEU A 71 0.18 -17.47 -17.93
C LEU A 71 -1.07 -17.18 -17.11
N MET A 72 -1.71 -18.25 -16.62
CA MET A 72 -2.92 -18.17 -15.82
C MET A 72 -2.67 -17.51 -14.44
N ARG A 73 -1.57 -17.88 -13.76
CA ARG A 73 -1.21 -17.34 -12.43
C ARG A 73 -0.88 -15.84 -12.46
N ARG A 74 -0.34 -15.32 -13.57
CA ARG A 74 -0.07 -13.87 -13.72
C ARG A 74 -1.35 -13.08 -13.98
N PHE A 75 -2.24 -13.58 -14.84
CA PHE A 75 -3.50 -12.90 -15.16
C PHE A 75 -4.47 -12.88 -13.96
N PHE A 76 -4.60 -13.99 -13.23
CA PHE A 76 -5.42 -14.05 -12.02
C PHE A 76 -4.88 -13.17 -10.87
N ARG A 77 -3.55 -13.03 -10.75
CA ARG A 77 -2.95 -12.15 -9.74
C ARG A 77 -3.25 -10.67 -10.01
N ASN A 78 -3.17 -10.23 -11.26
CA ASN A 78 -3.48 -8.84 -11.61
C ASN A 78 -4.96 -8.52 -11.33
N ARG A 79 -5.87 -9.39 -11.77
CA ARG A 79 -7.31 -9.15 -11.57
C ARG A 79 -7.73 -9.17 -10.10
N ARG A 80 -7.05 -9.96 -9.26
CA ARG A 80 -7.23 -9.93 -7.80
C ARG A 80 -6.80 -8.59 -7.22
N ARG A 81 -5.65 -8.06 -7.67
CA ARG A 81 -5.10 -6.79 -7.21
C ARG A 81 -5.95 -5.60 -7.63
N ASP A 82 -6.43 -5.58 -8.87
CA ASP A 82 -7.32 -4.51 -9.38
C ASP A 82 -8.62 -4.44 -8.58
N ARG A 83 -9.23 -5.60 -8.28
CA ARG A 83 -10.41 -5.66 -7.40
C ARG A 83 -10.08 -5.21 -5.98
N GLY A 84 -8.90 -5.57 -5.47
CA GLY A 84 -8.45 -5.15 -4.15
C GLY A 84 -8.33 -3.64 -4.02
N TYR A 85 -7.70 -2.97 -4.99
CA TYR A 85 -7.60 -1.52 -5.00
C TYR A 85 -8.95 -0.82 -5.25
N TYR A 86 -9.82 -1.43 -6.05
CA TYR A 86 -11.18 -0.93 -6.22
C TYR A 86 -11.98 -0.99 -4.90
N ALA A 87 -11.90 -2.11 -4.17
CA ALA A 87 -12.52 -2.22 -2.85
C ALA A 87 -11.92 -1.22 -1.86
N LEU A 88 -10.59 -1.05 -1.87
CA LEU A 88 -9.89 -0.07 -1.03
C LEU A 88 -10.35 1.37 -1.32
N SER A 89 -10.43 1.78 -2.58
CA SER A 89 -10.85 3.14 -2.94
C SER A 89 -12.29 3.42 -2.53
N GLN A 90 -13.20 2.49 -2.80
CA GLN A 90 -14.60 2.59 -2.38
C GLN A 90 -14.72 2.57 -0.85
N GLY A 91 -13.89 1.78 -0.16
CA GLY A 91 -13.84 1.73 1.30
C GLY A 91 -13.40 3.05 1.91
N LEU A 92 -12.39 3.69 1.34
CA LEU A 92 -11.93 5.03 1.75
C LEU A 92 -13.01 6.10 1.50
N ILE A 93 -13.74 6.03 0.39
CA ILE A 93 -14.87 6.93 0.12
C ILE A 93 -15.99 6.72 1.15
N ALA A 94 -16.35 5.46 1.43
CA ALA A 94 -17.38 5.13 2.42
C ALA A 94 -16.99 5.58 3.84
N ALA A 95 -15.73 5.37 4.22
CA ALA A 95 -15.20 5.85 5.50
C ALA A 95 -15.23 7.38 5.57
N GLY A 96 -14.79 8.07 4.52
CA GLY A 96 -14.84 9.53 4.41
C GLY A 96 -16.25 10.11 4.42
N SER A 97 -17.24 9.37 3.92
CA SER A 97 -18.66 9.75 3.97
C SER A 97 -19.37 9.36 5.28
N GLY A 98 -18.68 8.68 6.21
CA GLY A 98 -19.25 8.26 7.48
C GLY A 98 -20.19 7.04 7.41
N ASP A 99 -20.00 6.15 6.43
CA ASP A 99 -20.70 4.85 6.36
C ASP A 99 -19.79 3.73 6.91
N PRO A 100 -19.80 3.46 8.23
CA PRO A 100 -18.94 2.45 8.84
C PRO A 100 -19.22 1.03 8.35
N TYR A 101 -20.48 0.72 8.03
CA TYR A 101 -20.87 -0.63 7.62
C TYR A 101 -20.28 -0.99 6.25
N THR A 102 -20.45 -0.11 5.27
CA THR A 102 -19.88 -0.30 3.94
C THR A 102 -18.35 -0.23 3.97
N ALA A 103 -17.79 0.72 4.74
CA ALA A 103 -16.34 0.84 4.93
C ALA A 103 -15.75 -0.47 5.50
N ARG A 104 -16.37 -1.08 6.51
CA ARG A 104 -15.91 -2.34 7.09
C ARG A 104 -15.92 -3.50 6.11
N LYS A 105 -17.01 -3.65 5.37
CA LYS A 105 -17.14 -4.71 4.37
C LYS A 105 -16.02 -4.59 3.32
N LEU A 106 -15.79 -3.38 2.84
CA LEU A 106 -14.78 -3.09 1.81
C LEU A 106 -13.35 -3.17 2.36
N ALA A 107 -13.11 -2.80 3.61
CA ALA A 107 -11.82 -2.99 4.29
C ALA A 107 -11.47 -4.47 4.46
N GLN A 108 -12.44 -5.31 4.83
CA GLN A 108 -12.23 -6.75 4.91
C GLN A 108 -12.00 -7.37 3.52
N GLU A 109 -12.71 -6.90 2.49
CA GLU A 109 -12.51 -7.36 1.11
C GLU A 109 -11.14 -6.94 0.58
N SER A 110 -10.73 -5.69 0.77
CA SER A 110 -9.41 -5.20 0.36
C SER A 110 -8.29 -5.97 1.07
N ARG A 111 -8.42 -6.23 2.38
CA ARG A 111 -7.45 -7.08 3.12
C ARG A 111 -7.37 -8.50 2.58
N LYS A 112 -8.50 -9.14 2.25
CA LYS A 112 -8.50 -10.47 1.63
C LYS A 112 -7.83 -10.48 0.26
N LEU A 113 -7.92 -9.39 -0.50
CA LEU A 113 -7.42 -9.31 -1.87
C LEU A 113 -5.97 -8.84 -1.97
N LEU A 114 -5.60 -7.85 -1.16
CA LEU A 114 -4.30 -7.17 -1.15
C LEU A 114 -3.35 -7.66 -0.04
N GLY A 115 -3.88 -8.21 1.06
CA GLY A 115 -3.08 -8.59 2.22
C GLY A 115 -2.82 -7.42 3.16
N GLY A 116 -1.65 -7.42 3.81
CA GLY A 116 -1.19 -6.38 4.74
C GLY A 116 -0.53 -5.19 4.03
N GLU A 117 -1.21 -4.60 3.05
CA GLU A 117 -0.75 -3.34 2.47
C GLU A 117 -1.00 -2.18 3.47
N PRO A 118 -0.04 -1.26 3.68
CA PRO A 118 -0.15 -0.14 4.64
C PRO A 118 -1.48 0.62 4.61
N LEU A 119 -1.97 0.90 3.40
CA LEU A 119 -3.20 1.67 3.20
C LEU A 119 -4.47 0.88 3.57
N VAL A 120 -4.43 -0.45 3.47
CA VAL A 120 -5.50 -1.34 3.96
C VAL A 120 -5.54 -1.32 5.48
N GLU A 121 -4.36 -1.36 6.12
CA GLU A 121 -4.28 -1.32 7.58
C GLU A 121 -4.81 0.01 8.13
N LEU A 122 -4.49 1.11 7.46
CA LEU A 122 -5.05 2.43 7.77
C LEU A 122 -6.57 2.49 7.59
N LEU A 123 -7.12 1.98 6.49
CA LEU A 123 -8.58 1.97 6.28
C LEU A 123 -9.28 1.16 7.37
N ASP A 124 -8.71 0.03 7.78
CA ASP A 124 -9.25 -0.82 8.84
C ASP A 124 -9.25 -0.11 10.20
N ALA A 125 -8.17 0.59 10.55
CA ALA A 125 -8.09 1.43 11.75
C ALA A 125 -9.13 2.57 11.75
N GLN A 126 -9.26 3.28 10.62
CA GLN A 126 -10.26 4.35 10.48
C GLN A 126 -11.70 3.80 10.59
N THR A 127 -11.95 2.63 10.03
CA THR A 127 -13.27 2.00 10.15
C THR A 127 -13.59 1.63 11.61
N LEU A 128 -12.61 1.11 12.36
CA LEU A 128 -12.77 0.84 13.79
C LEU A 128 -13.15 2.10 14.58
N LEU A 129 -12.55 3.25 14.25
CA LEU A 129 -12.91 4.53 14.85
C LEU A 129 -14.36 4.93 14.51
N LEU A 130 -14.79 4.77 13.26
CA LEU A 130 -16.16 5.08 12.83
C LEU A 130 -17.21 4.18 13.49
N GLU A 131 -16.84 2.94 13.80
CA GLU A 131 -17.68 2.01 14.56
C GLU A 131 -17.70 2.29 16.07
N GLY A 132 -16.91 3.25 16.56
CA GLY A 132 -16.75 3.54 17.99
C GLY A 132 -15.92 2.50 18.76
N SER A 133 -15.25 1.57 18.05
CA SER A 133 -14.37 0.55 18.64
C SER A 133 -12.97 1.12 18.90
N HIS A 134 -12.89 2.15 19.74
CA HIS A 134 -11.67 2.91 20.02
C HIS A 134 -10.52 2.05 20.54
N ASP A 135 -10.78 1.11 21.45
CA ASP A 135 -9.74 0.23 22.00
C ASP A 135 -9.05 -0.58 20.89
N LYS A 136 -9.85 -1.20 20.01
CA LYS A 136 -9.34 -1.96 18.87
C LYS A 136 -8.64 -1.07 17.84
N ALA A 137 -9.10 0.18 17.68
CA ALA A 137 -8.43 1.13 16.80
C ALA A 137 -7.05 1.52 17.34
N ARG A 138 -6.92 1.70 18.66
CA ARG A 138 -5.64 1.93 19.34
C ARG A 138 -4.68 0.77 19.14
N ASP A 139 -5.10 -0.46 19.46
CA ASP A 139 -4.29 -1.67 19.24
C ASP A 139 -3.80 -1.75 17.78
N ARG A 140 -4.67 -1.34 16.85
CA ARG A 140 -4.36 -1.33 15.43
C ARG A 140 -3.30 -0.30 15.06
N PHE A 141 -3.42 0.91 15.57
CA PHE A 141 -2.41 1.94 15.33
C PHE A 141 -1.08 1.61 16.02
N GLU A 142 -1.10 0.98 17.21
CA GLU A 142 0.12 0.53 17.89
C GLU A 142 0.88 -0.47 17.02
N HIS A 143 0.21 -1.47 16.43
CA HIS A 143 0.84 -2.38 15.47
C HIS A 143 1.37 -1.64 14.24
N MET A 144 0.69 -0.59 13.77
CA MET A 144 1.15 0.24 12.65
C MET A 144 2.38 1.10 12.98
N LEU A 145 2.82 1.19 14.25
CA LEU A 145 4.08 1.85 14.60
C LEU A 145 5.31 1.01 14.24
N GLU A 146 5.16 -0.31 14.07
CA GLU A 146 6.25 -1.24 13.74
C GLU A 146 6.73 -1.10 12.30
N GLU A 147 5.86 -0.63 11.40
CA GLU A 147 6.16 -0.43 9.98
C GLU A 147 6.45 1.05 9.68
N ASP A 148 7.58 1.33 9.03
CA ASP A 148 8.01 2.70 8.70
C ASP A 148 6.98 3.46 7.83
N ASP A 149 6.31 2.75 6.91
CA ASP A 149 5.34 3.32 5.97
C ASP A 149 4.05 3.81 6.66
N THR A 150 3.67 3.19 7.78
CA THR A 150 2.45 3.54 8.54
C THR A 150 2.72 4.33 9.80
N LYS A 151 3.97 4.41 10.25
CA LYS A 151 4.35 5.03 11.53
C LYS A 151 3.80 6.44 11.73
N LEU A 152 3.94 7.32 10.74
CA LEU A 152 3.51 8.73 10.87
C LEU A 152 1.99 8.86 11.00
N VAL A 153 1.21 8.07 10.25
CA VAL A 153 -0.25 8.10 10.33
C VAL A 153 -0.75 7.42 11.61
N ALA A 154 -0.06 6.38 12.07
CA ALA A 154 -0.33 5.74 13.34
C ALA A 154 -0.11 6.68 14.53
N LEU A 155 1.03 7.40 14.56
CA LEU A 155 1.30 8.44 15.57
C LEU A 155 0.20 9.51 15.60
N ARG A 156 -0.31 9.91 14.42
CA ARG A 156 -1.42 10.87 14.35
C ARG A 156 -2.71 10.30 14.92
N GLY A 157 -3.04 9.05 14.59
CA GLY A 157 -4.22 8.36 15.11
C GLY A 157 -4.19 8.21 16.63
N LEU A 158 -3.08 7.71 17.16
CA LEU A 158 -2.84 7.54 18.60
C LEU A 158 -2.84 8.87 19.36
N TYR A 159 -2.26 9.92 18.78
CA TYR A 159 -2.33 11.27 19.34
C TYR A 159 -3.79 11.74 19.51
N LEU A 160 -4.62 11.58 18.49
CA LEU A 160 -6.01 12.02 18.53
C LEU A 160 -6.83 11.21 19.54
N GLU A 161 -6.57 9.91 19.62
CA GLU A 161 -7.22 9.02 20.59
C GLU A 161 -6.81 9.38 22.02
N ALA A 162 -5.51 9.64 22.26
CA ALA A 162 -5.02 10.09 23.57
C ALA A 162 -5.59 11.46 23.98
N GLU A 163 -5.71 12.42 23.05
CA GLU A 163 -6.37 13.70 23.31
C GLU A 163 -7.86 13.52 23.66
N ARG A 164 -8.56 12.57 22.98
CA ARG A 164 -9.97 12.25 23.26
C ARG A 164 -10.16 11.69 24.67
N GLU A 165 -9.24 10.82 25.11
CA GLU A 165 -9.26 10.23 26.45
C GLU A 165 -8.74 11.18 27.55
N GLY A 166 -8.17 12.33 27.16
CA GLY A 166 -7.55 13.26 28.09
C GLY A 166 -6.19 12.79 28.63
N ALA A 167 -5.59 11.77 28.01
CA ALA A 167 -4.29 11.22 28.37
C ALA A 167 -3.15 12.14 27.86
N ARG A 168 -2.96 13.27 28.55
CA ARG A 168 -2.03 14.34 28.14
C ARG A 168 -0.59 13.88 27.96
N GLU A 169 -0.09 13.00 28.83
CA GLU A 169 1.27 12.47 28.74
C GLU A 169 1.47 11.60 27.49
N ALA A 170 0.50 10.72 27.20
CA ALA A 170 0.53 9.88 26.00
C ALA A 170 0.41 10.74 24.73
N ALA A 171 -0.49 11.72 24.72
CA ALA A 171 -0.63 12.65 23.60
C ALA A 171 0.67 13.42 23.33
N ARG A 172 1.34 13.92 24.38
CA ARG A 172 2.67 14.54 24.26
C ARG A 172 3.66 13.57 23.64
N HIS A 173 3.76 12.35 24.17
CA HIS A 173 4.72 11.36 23.71
C HIS A 173 4.57 11.09 22.20
N TYR A 174 3.34 10.86 21.72
CA TYR A 174 3.09 10.64 20.29
C TYR A 174 3.41 11.85 19.42
N ALA A 175 3.15 13.08 19.90
CA ALA A 175 3.52 14.29 19.19
C ALA A 175 5.05 14.48 19.13
N GLU A 176 5.76 14.21 20.22
CA GLU A 176 7.22 14.27 20.30
C GLU A 176 7.86 13.28 19.32
N GLU A 177 7.40 12.03 19.30
CA GLU A 177 7.87 11.01 18.37
C GLU A 177 7.57 11.39 16.90
N ALA A 178 6.43 12.02 16.63
CA ALA A 178 6.11 12.50 15.29
C ALA A 178 7.01 13.65 14.83
N VAL A 179 7.36 14.59 15.71
CA VAL A 179 8.33 15.67 15.40
C VAL A 179 9.71 15.09 15.14
N LYS A 180 10.16 14.10 15.94
CA LYS A 180 11.46 13.42 15.73
C LYS A 180 11.50 12.69 14.39
N ALA A 181 10.40 12.01 14.03
CA ALA A 181 10.32 11.25 12.78
C ALA A 181 10.20 12.16 11.54
N ALA A 182 9.40 13.22 11.62
CA ALA A 182 9.18 14.15 10.52
C ALA A 182 8.95 15.59 11.02
N PRO A 183 10.01 16.42 11.14
CA PRO A 183 9.93 17.78 11.65
C PRO A 183 9.03 18.73 10.84
N ALA A 184 8.77 18.41 9.56
CA ALA A 184 7.93 19.20 8.68
C ALA A 184 6.42 19.04 8.94
N LEU A 185 6.01 18.12 9.83
CA LEU A 185 4.59 17.87 10.15
C LEU A 185 4.00 19.00 10.99
N ALA A 186 3.16 19.83 10.36
CA ALA A 186 2.47 20.95 11.01
C ALA A 186 1.66 20.56 12.24
N TRP A 187 0.94 19.45 12.19
CA TRP A 187 0.10 19.02 13.31
C TRP A 187 0.94 18.67 14.54
N ALA A 188 2.11 18.05 14.35
CA ALA A 188 2.97 17.58 15.44
C ALA A 188 3.66 18.77 16.12
N GLY A 189 4.19 19.71 15.34
CA GLY A 189 4.74 20.96 15.87
C GLY A 189 3.69 21.80 16.61
N ASN A 190 2.47 21.95 16.06
CA ASN A 190 1.39 22.66 16.76
C ASN A 190 0.94 21.94 18.04
N ALA A 191 0.92 20.60 18.05
CA ALA A 191 0.62 19.81 19.24
C ALA A 191 1.66 20.03 20.34
N MET A 192 2.96 20.03 19.99
CA MET A 192 4.04 20.35 20.92
C MET A 192 3.94 21.77 21.46
N LEU A 193 3.67 22.76 20.61
CA LEU A 193 3.44 24.15 21.04
C LEU A 193 2.28 24.25 22.04
N LYS A 194 1.15 23.58 21.78
CA LYS A 194 -0.01 23.53 22.68
C LYS A 194 0.37 22.93 24.03
N HIS A 195 1.10 21.82 24.03
CA HIS A 195 1.51 21.14 25.25
C HIS A 195 2.51 21.97 26.07
N GLN A 196 3.58 22.47 25.45
CA GLN A 196 4.60 23.31 26.09
C GLN A 196 3.99 24.60 26.66
N SER A 197 3.06 25.23 25.93
CA SER A 197 2.35 26.41 26.42
C SER A 197 1.44 26.10 27.62
N ALA A 198 0.86 24.91 27.68
CA ALA A 198 0.02 24.48 28.80
C ALA A 198 0.84 24.14 30.06
N GLU A 199 2.07 23.65 29.88
CA GLU A 199 3.01 23.38 30.99
C GLU A 199 3.79 24.62 31.44
N GLY A 200 3.73 25.72 30.68
CA GLY A 200 4.52 26.92 30.95
C GLY A 200 5.99 26.80 30.52
N ASP A 201 6.34 25.83 29.67
CA ASP A 201 7.66 25.73 29.04
C ASP A 201 7.76 26.70 27.84
N TRP A 202 7.88 27.99 28.15
CA TRP A 202 7.97 29.05 27.15
C TRP A 202 9.24 28.95 26.30
N SER A 203 10.36 28.51 26.89
CA SER A 203 11.62 28.27 26.19
C SER A 203 11.50 27.17 25.15
N GLY A 204 10.90 26.03 25.51
CA GLY A 204 10.64 24.91 24.60
C GLY A 204 9.67 25.31 23.49
N ALA A 205 8.61 26.05 23.82
CA ALA A 205 7.66 26.55 22.82
C ALA A 205 8.33 27.45 21.76
N LEU A 206 9.20 28.37 22.18
CA LEU A 206 9.95 29.22 21.25
C LEU A 206 10.92 28.42 20.36
N ALA A 207 11.59 27.41 20.91
CA ALA A 207 12.48 26.53 20.15
C ALA A 207 11.70 25.69 19.12
N THR A 208 10.55 25.14 19.50
CA THR A 208 9.65 24.40 18.60
C THR A 208 9.17 25.30 17.46
N LEU A 209 8.76 26.54 17.76
CA LEU A 209 8.30 27.50 16.75
C LEU A 209 9.40 27.84 15.74
N GLU A 210 10.63 28.02 16.21
CA GLU A 210 11.78 28.28 15.35
C GLU A 210 12.13 27.06 14.48
N SER A 211 12.04 25.85 15.04
CA SER A 211 12.16 24.60 14.27
C SER A 211 11.10 24.52 13.16
N MET A 212 9.84 24.81 13.46
CA MET A 212 8.74 24.84 12.48
C MET A 212 8.96 25.90 11.39
N ARG A 213 9.52 27.06 11.75
CA ARG A 213 9.91 28.10 10.78
C ARG A 213 11.03 27.61 9.87
N SER A 214 12.05 26.96 10.43
CA SER A 214 13.18 26.44 9.66
C SER A 214 12.78 25.29 8.74
N ALA A 215 11.81 24.46 9.15
CA ALA A 215 11.23 23.38 8.36
C ALA A 215 10.25 23.86 7.27
N GLY A 216 9.95 25.17 7.20
CA GLY A 216 9.01 25.72 6.21
C GLY A 216 7.53 25.43 6.49
N THR A 217 7.23 24.89 7.67
CA THR A 217 5.86 24.54 8.11
C THR A 217 5.04 25.76 8.50
N VAL A 218 5.71 26.84 8.90
CA VAL A 218 5.11 28.12 9.29
C VAL A 218 5.81 29.23 8.51
N ASP A 219 5.04 30.13 7.91
CA ASP A 219 5.61 31.25 7.18
C ASP A 219 6.25 32.27 8.14
N LYS A 220 7.07 33.17 7.60
CA LYS A 220 7.74 34.19 8.43
C LYS A 220 6.73 35.06 9.19
N SER A 221 5.58 35.36 8.60
CA SER A 221 4.58 36.24 9.20
C SER A 221 3.86 35.58 10.38
N GLU A 222 3.46 34.32 10.24
CA GLU A 222 2.81 33.53 11.29
C GLU A 222 3.80 33.17 12.39
N ALA A 223 5.06 32.84 12.06
CA ALA A 223 6.07 32.59 13.08
C ALA A 223 6.30 33.82 13.97
N VAL A 224 6.34 35.00 13.36
CA VAL A 224 6.46 36.28 14.07
C VAL A 224 5.23 36.53 14.97
N ARG A 225 4.01 36.31 14.47
CA ARG A 225 2.77 36.44 15.28
C ARG A 225 2.71 35.43 16.43
N LYS A 226 3.06 34.16 16.20
CA LYS A 226 3.05 33.14 17.25
C LYS A 226 4.11 33.42 18.30
N ARG A 227 5.27 33.94 17.91
CA ARG A 227 6.33 34.36 18.84
C ARG A 227 5.86 35.51 19.74
N ALA A 228 5.19 36.51 19.17
CA ALA A 228 4.56 37.60 19.92
C ALA A 228 3.60 37.08 21.01
N VAL A 229 2.72 36.14 20.63
CA VAL A 229 1.77 35.51 21.56
C VAL A 229 2.50 34.74 22.68
N LEU A 230 3.53 33.96 22.34
CA LEU A 230 4.30 33.19 23.33
C LEU A 230 5.05 34.11 24.32
N LEU A 231 5.67 35.18 23.82
CA LEU A 231 6.39 36.14 24.67
C LEU A 231 5.44 36.93 25.58
N THR A 232 4.26 37.30 25.07
CA THR A 232 3.22 37.95 25.88
C THR A 232 2.68 37.00 26.95
N ALA A 233 2.46 35.73 26.63
CA ALA A 233 2.05 34.73 27.60
C ALA A 233 3.11 34.51 28.69
N GLU A 234 4.40 34.43 28.32
CA GLU A 234 5.52 34.37 29.26
C GLU A 234 5.57 35.62 30.16
N ALA A 235 5.41 36.81 29.58
CA ALA A 235 5.39 38.07 30.32
C ALA A 235 4.24 38.12 31.35
N MET A 236 3.06 37.62 30.99
CA MET A 236 1.91 37.52 31.89
C MET A 236 2.15 36.53 33.03
N ALA A 237 2.77 35.38 32.75
CA ALA A 237 3.11 34.38 33.76
C ALA A 237 4.16 34.91 34.77
N GLU A 238 5.13 35.69 34.28
CA GLU A 238 6.22 36.26 35.08
C GLU A 238 5.86 37.59 35.76
N LEU A 239 4.68 38.15 35.49
CA LEU A 239 4.30 39.49 35.96
C LEU A 239 4.32 39.61 37.49
N GLN A 240 3.93 38.55 38.20
CA GLN A 240 3.92 38.54 39.66
C GLN A 240 5.28 38.21 40.28
N ALA A 241 6.08 37.37 39.62
CA ALA A 241 7.37 36.92 40.14
C ALA A 241 8.49 37.93 39.86
N ASN A 242 8.47 38.57 38.68
CA ASN A 242 9.57 39.42 38.24
C ASN A 242 9.08 40.53 37.26
N PRO A 243 8.57 41.66 37.79
CA PRO A 243 7.98 42.73 36.98
C PRO A 243 8.92 43.33 35.93
N ASP A 244 10.23 43.42 36.24
CA ASP A 244 11.24 43.94 35.32
C ASP A 244 11.49 43.01 34.13
N LYS A 245 11.42 41.68 34.35
CA LYS A 245 11.54 40.68 33.29
C LYS A 245 10.30 40.70 32.39
N ALA A 246 9.11 40.77 32.98
CA ALA A 246 7.85 40.89 32.25
C ALA A 246 7.81 42.16 31.37
N ALA A 247 8.28 43.29 31.88
CA ALA A 247 8.37 44.54 31.10
C ALA A 247 9.34 44.43 29.92
N LYS A 248 10.45 43.70 30.04
CA LYS A 248 11.40 43.46 28.94
C LYS A 248 10.79 42.55 27.86
N LEU A 249 10.11 41.47 28.26
CA LEU A 249 9.44 40.54 27.35
C LEU A 249 8.30 41.23 26.58
N ALA A 250 7.47 42.03 27.25
CA ALA A 250 6.41 42.81 26.61
C ALA A 250 6.95 43.87 25.62
N ARG A 251 8.11 44.47 25.91
CA ARG A 251 8.76 45.42 24.98
C ARG A 251 9.43 44.74 23.79
N ALA A 252 9.87 43.49 23.94
CA ALA A 252 10.38 42.71 22.82
C ALA A 252 9.28 42.44 21.77
N ASP A 253 8.01 42.52 22.16
CA ASP A 253 6.84 42.37 21.29
C ASP A 253 6.39 43.67 20.60
N ALA A 254 6.65 44.84 21.20
CA ALA A 254 6.18 46.14 20.73
C ALA A 254 6.52 46.53 19.26
N PRO A 255 7.63 46.09 18.63
CA PRO A 255 7.88 46.36 17.22
C PRO A 255 7.17 45.39 16.24
N VAL A 256 6.46 44.37 16.74
CA VAL A 256 6.08 43.18 15.97
C VAL A 256 4.59 43.09 15.62
N LEU A 257 3.70 43.75 16.38
CA LEU A 257 2.27 43.76 16.11
C LEU A 257 1.93 44.82 15.04
N PRO A 258 1.43 44.46 13.83
CA PRO A 258 0.70 45.42 13.03
C PRO A 258 -0.56 45.78 13.82
N GLN A 259 -0.83 47.08 13.94
CA GLN A 259 -1.95 47.62 14.69
C GLN A 259 -3.22 46.81 14.40
N SER A 260 -3.75 46.10 15.42
CA SER A 260 -5.05 45.47 15.29
C SER A 260 -6.08 46.53 14.93
N PRO A 261 -6.99 46.28 13.96
CA PRO A 261 -8.07 47.22 13.71
C PRO A 261 -8.94 47.35 14.96
N PRO A 262 -9.46 48.55 15.25
CA PRO A 262 -10.39 48.75 16.35
C PRO A 262 -11.64 47.88 16.12
N ARG A 263 -12.17 47.39 17.25
CA ARG A 263 -13.30 46.47 17.41
C ARG A 263 -14.48 46.71 16.48
#